data_AF-A0A9D2CD57-F1
#
_entry.id   AF-A0A9D2CD57-F1
#
_cell.length_a   1.000
_cell.length_b   1.000
_cell.length_c   1.000
_cell.angle_alpha   90.00
_cell.angle_beta   90.00
_cell.angle_gamma   90.00
#
_symmetry.space_group_name_H-M   'P 1'
#
loop_
_entity.id
_entity.type
_entity.pdbx_description
1 polymer ?
#
loop_
_entity_poly.entity_id
_entity_poly.type
_entity_poly.pdbx_seq_one_letter_code
_entity_poly.pdbx_strand_id
1 'polypeptide(L)'
;MNVKLSFDSAAAERKGCTAEQMRQAVKDLFAAHDLPCVSEGDVLVFTDKGHGDDFACMWEIILALLRSRWFLDCASSFVWEDEDGEEDLLGQTGKEVAADFP
;
A
#
# COMPACT_ATOMS: atom_id res chain seq x y z
N MET A 1 -2.88 -5.74 -12.94
CA MET A 1 -2.71 -4.64 -11.98
C MET A 1 -2.05 -5.20 -10.74
N ASN A 2 -0.97 -4.57 -10.28
CA ASN A 2 -0.20 -5.00 -9.14
C ASN A 2 -0.04 -3.85 -8.15
N VAL A 3 -0.08 -4.17 -6.87
CA VAL A 3 0.24 -3.23 -5.80
C VAL A 3 1.50 -3.71 -5.11
N LYS A 4 2.56 -2.90 -5.16
CA LYS A 4 3.85 -3.16 -4.55
C LYS A 4 4.01 -2.25 -3.33
N LEU A 5 4.40 -2.81 -2.20
CA LEU A 5 4.60 -2.02 -0.99
C LEU A 5 5.76 -2.54 -0.15
N SER A 6 6.46 -1.62 0.49
CA SER A 6 7.60 -1.91 1.34
C SER A 6 7.56 -1.07 2.60
N PHE A 7 8.14 -1.60 3.66
CA PHE A 7 8.19 -0.96 4.98
C PHE A 7 9.61 -0.67 5.40
N ASP A 8 9.81 0.52 5.97
CA ASP A 8 11.07 0.87 6.61
C ASP A 8 11.11 0.23 8.01
N SER A 9 12.01 -0.74 8.17
CA SER A 9 12.15 -1.48 9.43
C SER A 9 12.58 -0.55 10.57
N ALA A 10 13.41 0.47 10.31
CA ALA A 10 13.86 1.41 11.32
C ALA A 10 12.74 2.34 11.81
N ALA A 11 11.84 2.78 10.92
CA ALA A 11 10.66 3.57 11.26
C ALA A 11 9.65 2.74 12.06
N ALA A 12 9.48 1.47 11.70
CA ALA A 12 8.66 0.54 12.46
C ALA A 12 9.18 0.37 13.90
N GLU A 13 10.48 0.11 14.06
CA GLU A 13 11.11 -0.05 15.38
C GLU A 13 10.99 1.21 16.24
N ARG A 14 11.13 2.41 15.64
CA ARG A 14 10.92 3.69 16.35
C ARG A 14 9.49 3.86 16.88
N LYS A 15 8.50 3.26 16.22
CA LYS A 15 7.09 3.25 16.65
C LYS A 15 6.77 2.11 17.64
N GLY A 16 7.75 1.25 17.95
CA GLY A 16 7.55 0.08 18.80
C GLY A 16 6.84 -1.08 18.09
N CYS A 17 6.83 -1.08 16.76
CA CYS A 17 6.23 -2.12 15.94
C CYS A 17 7.32 -2.83 15.11
N THR A 18 7.06 -4.05 14.66
CA THR A 18 7.97 -4.74 13.73
C THR A 18 7.43 -4.63 12.31
N ALA A 19 8.32 -4.49 11.32
CA ALA A 19 7.94 -4.51 9.91
C ALA A 19 7.11 -5.75 9.55
N GLU A 20 7.37 -6.90 10.19
CA GLU A 20 6.59 -8.13 10.04
C GLU A 20 5.11 -7.96 10.44
N GLN A 21 4.83 -7.32 11.57
CA GLN A 21 3.46 -7.05 12.02
C GLN A 21 2.73 -6.12 11.06
N MET A 22 3.43 -5.13 10.49
CA MET A 22 2.86 -4.24 9.47
C MET A 22 2.54 -4.99 8.19
N ARG A 23 3.49 -5.82 7.73
CA ARG A 23 3.29 -6.71 6.58
C ARG A 23 2.08 -7.61 6.79
N GLN A 24 1.97 -8.23 7.97
CA GLN A 24 0.84 -9.09 8.30
C GLN A 24 -0.48 -8.32 8.33
N ALA A 25 -0.52 -7.13 8.94
CA ALA A 25 -1.74 -6.31 8.97
C ALA A 25 -2.21 -5.94 7.56
N VAL A 26 -1.29 -5.58 6.66
CA VAL A 26 -1.64 -5.30 5.27
C VAL A 26 -2.09 -6.56 4.54
N LYS A 27 -1.42 -7.70 4.75
CA LYS A 27 -1.87 -8.98 4.20
C LYS A 27 -3.28 -9.34 4.67
N ASP A 28 -3.61 -9.14 5.94
CA ASP A 28 -4.93 -9.43 6.48
C ASP A 28 -6.01 -8.52 5.85
N LEU A 29 -5.67 -7.25 5.59
CA LEU A 29 -6.50 -6.32 4.82
C LEU A 29 -6.77 -6.85 3.40
N PHE A 30 -5.73 -7.18 2.64
CA PHE A 30 -5.91 -7.71 1.27
C PHE A 30 -6.62 -9.08 1.28
N ALA A 31 -6.33 -9.95 2.24
CA ALA A 31 -6.99 -11.25 2.39
C ALA A 31 -8.48 -11.13 2.71
N ALA A 32 -8.90 -10.09 3.46
CA ALA A 32 -10.32 -9.82 3.73
C ALA A 32 -11.10 -9.46 2.46
N HIS A 33 -10.41 -8.99 1.41
CA HIS A 33 -10.95 -8.70 0.09
C HIS A 33 -10.62 -9.78 -0.94
N ASP A 34 -10.20 -10.98 -0.48
CA ASP A 34 -9.88 -12.09 -1.36
C ASP A 34 -8.69 -11.80 -2.31
N LEU A 35 -7.84 -10.81 -2.05
CA LEU A 35 -6.72 -10.45 -2.91
C LEU A 35 -5.44 -11.16 -2.43
N PRO A 36 -4.85 -12.09 -3.22
CA PRO A 36 -3.71 -12.88 -2.79
C PRO A 36 -2.43 -12.05 -2.84
N CYS A 37 -1.61 -12.21 -1.82
CA CYS A 37 -0.23 -11.75 -1.85
C CYS A 37 0.61 -12.73 -2.69
N VAL A 38 1.27 -12.25 -3.74
CA VAL A 38 2.08 -13.07 -4.66
C VAL A 38 3.58 -13.06 -4.30
N SER A 39 4.02 -12.08 -3.51
CA SER A 39 5.40 -11.99 -3.03
C SER A 39 5.44 -11.44 -1.61
N GLU A 40 6.14 -12.13 -0.71
CA GLU A 40 6.26 -11.80 0.71
C GLU A 40 7.72 -11.60 1.14
N GLY A 41 8.47 -10.85 0.34
CA GLY A 41 9.86 -10.53 0.66
C GLY A 41 10.00 -9.21 1.40
N ASP A 42 11.01 -8.45 0.99
CA ASP A 42 11.18 -7.04 1.37
C ASP A 42 10.08 -6.13 0.77
N VAL A 43 9.56 -6.55 -0.38
CA VAL A 43 8.43 -5.95 -1.07
C VAL A 43 7.27 -6.94 -1.04
N LEU A 44 6.14 -6.49 -0.50
CA LEU A 44 4.86 -7.16 -0.62
C LEU A 44 4.25 -6.81 -1.98
N VAL A 45 3.86 -7.84 -2.73
CA VAL A 45 3.20 -7.66 -4.03
C VAL A 45 1.84 -8.32 -3.99
N PHE A 46 0.81 -7.57 -4.35
CA PHE A 46 -0.56 -8.03 -4.50
C PHE A 46 -0.95 -7.91 -5.96
N THR A 47 -1.73 -8.87 -6.47
CA THR A 47 -2.19 -8.88 -7.86
C THR A 47 -3.70 -9.06 -7.90
N ASP A 48 -4.33 -8.49 -8.90
CA ASP A 48 -5.75 -8.71 -9.16
C ASP A 48 -6.02 -10.15 -9.65
N LYS A 49 -7.26 -10.61 -9.50
CA LYS A 49 -7.71 -11.92 -9.96
C LYS A 49 -8.36 -11.85 -11.35
N GLY A 50 -8.34 -10.69 -12.02
CA GLY A 50 -9.02 -10.46 -13.29
C GLY A 50 -10.55 -10.32 -13.16
N HIS A 51 -11.07 -10.09 -11.95
CA HIS A 51 -12.49 -9.79 -11.71
C HIS A 51 -12.77 -8.30 -11.86
N GLY A 52 -13.98 -7.96 -12.34
CA GLY A 52 -14.37 -6.57 -12.59
C GLY A 52 -14.44 -5.70 -11.33
N ASP A 53 -14.60 -6.29 -10.15
CA ASP A 53 -14.63 -5.60 -8.86
C ASP A 53 -13.27 -5.52 -8.15
N ASP A 54 -12.26 -6.26 -8.61
CA ASP A 54 -10.93 -6.30 -7.97
C ASP A 54 -10.29 -4.91 -7.91
N PHE A 55 -10.48 -4.11 -8.97
CA PHE A 55 -10.00 -2.73 -9.03
C PHE A 55 -10.58 -1.90 -7.88
N ALA A 56 -11.91 -1.96 -7.68
CA ALA A 56 -12.57 -1.21 -6.63
C ALA A 56 -12.13 -1.68 -5.23
N CYS A 57 -12.01 -3.00 -5.04
CA CYS A 57 -11.52 -3.58 -3.79
C CYS A 57 -10.08 -3.16 -3.49
N MET A 58 -9.17 -3.26 -4.47
CA MET A 58 -7.77 -2.82 -4.32
C MET A 58 -7.71 -1.33 -4.01
N TRP A 59 -8.48 -0.50 -4.71
CA TRP A 59 -8.50 0.94 -4.53
C TRP A 59 -9.00 1.35 -3.14
N GLU A 60 -10.05 0.70 -2.64
CA GLU A 60 -10.54 0.94 -1.26
C GLU A 60 -9.48 0.61 -0.20
N ILE A 61 -8.73 -0.49 -0.37
CA ILE A 61 -7.61 -0.84 0.52
C ILE A 61 -6.49 0.21 0.42
N ILE A 62 -6.12 0.61 -0.80
CA ILE A 62 -5.11 1.65 -1.03
C ILE A 62 -5.51 2.93 -0.28
N LEU A 63 -6.74 3.41 -0.45
CA LEU A 63 -7.24 4.60 0.25
C LEU A 63 -7.26 4.43 1.77
N ALA A 64 -7.60 3.25 2.28
CA ALA A 64 -7.56 2.96 3.71
C ALA A 64 -6.13 3.01 4.29
N LEU A 65 -5.14 2.52 3.54
CA LEU A 65 -3.72 2.59 3.89
C LEU A 65 -3.21 4.03 3.83
N LEU A 66 -3.56 4.79 2.79
CA LEU A 66 -3.18 6.21 2.66
C LEU A 66 -3.80 7.09 3.75
N ARG A 67 -4.97 6.72 4.29
CA ARG A 67 -5.57 7.42 5.45
C ARG A 67 -4.97 6.99 6.79
N SER A 68 -4.20 5.90 6.81
CA SER A 68 -3.63 5.33 8.02
C SER A 68 -2.29 5.98 8.34
N ARG A 69 -2.26 6.84 9.36
CA ARG A 69 -1.03 7.51 9.81
C ARG A 69 0.11 6.54 10.15
N TRP A 70 -0.21 5.41 10.79
CA TRP A 70 0.79 4.38 11.10
C TRP A 70 1.44 3.79 9.84
N PHE A 71 0.69 3.68 8.75
CA PHE A 71 1.19 3.17 7.48
C PHE A 71 2.08 4.23 6.82
N LEU A 72 1.61 5.48 6.71
CA LEU A 72 2.41 6.57 6.13
C LEU A 72 3.73 6.83 6.86
N ASP A 73 3.75 6.68 8.19
CA ASP A 73 4.95 6.84 9.01
C ASP A 73 6.00 5.72 8.79
N CYS A 74 5.59 4.56 8.27
CA CYS A 74 6.43 3.36 8.23
C CYS A 74 6.58 2.75 6.83
N ALA A 75 5.74 3.13 5.88
CA ALA A 75 5.85 2.72 4.50
C ALA A 75 7.06 3.42 3.86
N SER A 76 7.95 2.63 3.28
CA SER A 76 9.10 3.12 2.52
C SER A 76 8.75 3.32 1.04
N SER A 77 7.84 2.52 0.50
CA SER A 77 7.39 2.58 -0.88
C SER A 77 5.96 2.07 -0.94
N PHE A 78 5.13 2.73 -1.74
CA PHE A 78 3.79 2.25 -2.07
C PHE A 78 3.48 2.61 -3.51
N VAL A 79 3.36 1.58 -4.32
CA VAL A 79 3.41 1.70 -5.76
C VAL A 79 2.29 0.87 -6.35
N TRP A 80 1.56 1.46 -7.28
CA TRP A 80 0.60 0.76 -8.12
C TRP A 80 1.20 0.62 -9.52
N GLU A 81 1.19 -0.59 -10.06
CA GLU A 81 1.59 -0.90 -11.42
C GLU A 81 0.41 -1.47 -12.22
N ASP A 82 0.18 -0.93 -13.42
CA ASP A 82 -0.79 -1.44 -14.38
C ASP A 82 -0.22 -1.43 -15.82
N GLU A 83 -1.06 -1.57 -16.85
CA GLU A 83 -0.60 -1.57 -18.25
C GLU A 83 -0.05 -0.21 -18.69
N ASP A 84 -0.50 0.89 -18.08
CA ASP A 84 -0.06 2.26 -18.37
C ASP A 84 1.28 2.62 -17.68
N GLY A 85 1.71 1.83 -16.68
CA GLY A 85 3.01 1.98 -16.04
C GLY A 85 2.98 1.84 -14.52
N GLU A 86 3.94 2.47 -13.86
CA GLU A 86 4.12 2.43 -12.40
C GLU A 86 3.86 3.82 -11.80
N GLU A 87 2.95 3.90 -10.83
CA GLU A 87 2.58 5.09 -10.08
C GLU A 87 2.97 4.99 -8.60
N ASP A 88 3.73 5.96 -8.11
CA ASP A 88 4.05 6.08 -6.69
C ASP A 88 2.91 6.76 -5.92
N LEU A 89 2.21 5.99 -5.09
CA LEU A 89 1.04 6.43 -4.33
C LEU A 89 1.45 7.28 -3.12
N LEU A 90 2.60 6.99 -2.48
CA LEU A 90 3.09 7.75 -1.33
C LEU A 90 3.43 9.20 -1.72
N GLY A 91 4.17 9.39 -2.81
CA GLY A 91 4.57 10.68 -3.34
C GLY A 91 3.38 11.52 -3.82
N GLN A 92 2.30 10.88 -4.26
CA GLN A 92 1.04 11.56 -4.58
C GLN A 92 0.34 12.09 -3.32
N THR A 93 0.28 11.31 -2.23
CA THR A 93 -0.30 11.78 -0.95
C THR A 93 0.46 12.93 -0.28
N GLY A 94 1.77 13.08 -0.54
CA GLY A 94 2.57 14.18 -0.03
C GLY A 94 2.41 15.50 -0.82
N LYS A 95 1.70 15.49 -1.94
CA LYS A 95 1.61 16.64 -2.86
C LYS A 95 0.38 17.54 -2.61
N GLU A 96 -0.49 17.18 -1.66
CA GLU A 96 -1.74 17.91 -1.38
C GLU A 96 -1.62 18.90 -0.18
N VAL A 97 -0.48 19.55 -0.03
CA VAL A 97 -0.37 20.83 0.71
C VAL A 97 0.52 21.82 -0.06
N ALA A 98 0.26 21.99 -1.35
CA ALA A 98 0.78 23.12 -2.14
C ALA A 98 -0.04 23.37 -3.42
N ALA A 99 -1.36 23.15 -3.38
CA ALA A 99 -2.27 23.65 -4.40
C ALA A 99 -3.35 24.47 -3.69
N ASP A 100 -2.99 25.75 -3.50
CA ASP A 100 -3.90 26.88 -3.39
C ASP A 100 -5.09 26.66 -4.33
N PHE A 101 -6.27 26.41 -3.77
CA PHE A 101 -7.52 26.42 -4.52
C PHE A 101 -8.10 27.83 -4.41
N PRO A 102 -8.38 28.52 -5.54
CA PRO A 102 -8.93 29.88 -5.55
C PRO A 102 -10.37 29.96 -5.02
#